data_AF-A0A355F9B1-F1
#
_entry.id   AF-A0A355F9B1-F1
#
_cell.length_a   1.000
_cell.length_b   1.000
_cell.length_c   1.000
_cell.angle_alpha   90.00
_cell.angle_beta   90.00
_cell.angle_gamma   90.00
#
_symmetry.space_group_name_H-M   'P 1'
#
loop_
_entity.id
_entity.type
_entity.pdbx_description
1 polymer ?
#
loop_
_entity_poly.entity_id
_entity_poly.type
_entity_poly.pdbx_seq_one_letter_code
_entity_poly.pdbx_strand_id
1 'polypeptide(L)'
;MSSQGELPDHLVALPGSGRWAIWRTVCVRGAGFPSDGVLRIADAACAAAADRRIAADGEAEETRQAALAALRGELDGAAGERRNPQRLDLLIKALRKVKRQQPAATEGLAAATVAALAAWREAAGRAEAERLRYQADFMAAEERLDRTLREVAGDARFREAVLWQNRHAAETGLASFLRRPAGAGKGSARDRGHAQMLASYLQRYCVKNDSIGFFGPVGWAQLGTGDEVIAVQPGEDLLATRDVFFEGWTIDAVADRLAEDPAMRPWLAPRRSPFLRQEGNVFIAPGGQRMELGPLTGALLAACDGTRPARDLMRGLAAALGGEIPPDKEAFLWSFLADLHAKGAIRWGFQIPLSLTPERTLRELLLAIEDAPLREGALVVLDDLLAKRDAVARAAGHPEELGHALADLEATFVRASGRPSATRAEGQLYAGRTLVFEDCRRDLGLQLGAGFLAELAPALSLVLDGARWFTHHLEADHRRVFLETHAELSAQAGSAEVNLIAFTQVAMRRLVNAATHERLRQELQARWARVLALPPGERRVHFRSEDLRPLADREFAAPGPGWQKA
;
A
#
# COMPACT_ATOMS: atom_id res chain seq x y z
N MET A 1 22.30 -13.45 -38.39
CA MET A 1 21.50 -12.21 -38.53
C MET A 1 20.03 -12.59 -38.50
N SER A 2 19.53 -12.98 -37.32
CA SER A 2 18.11 -13.36 -37.17
C SER A 2 17.27 -12.09 -37.20
N SER A 3 16.17 -12.10 -37.96
CA SER A 3 15.23 -11.01 -38.14
C SER A 3 14.86 -10.38 -36.79
N GLN A 4 15.29 -9.14 -36.55
CA GLN A 4 14.64 -8.27 -35.56
C GLN A 4 13.22 -8.05 -36.10
N GLY A 5 12.28 -8.88 -35.67
CA GLY A 5 10.87 -8.60 -35.86
C GLY A 5 10.60 -7.21 -35.31
N GLU A 6 9.91 -6.40 -36.10
CA GLU A 6 9.47 -5.07 -35.70
C GLU A 6 8.76 -5.17 -34.34
N LEU A 7 9.24 -4.42 -33.34
CA LEU A 7 8.65 -4.45 -32.02
C LEU A 7 7.19 -3.96 -32.13
N PRO A 8 6.24 -4.57 -31.40
CA PRO A 8 4.89 -4.02 -31.29
C PRO A 8 4.88 -2.54 -30.93
N ASP A 9 3.95 -1.76 -31.50
CA ASP A 9 3.90 -0.30 -31.34
C ASP A 9 3.90 0.18 -29.89
N HIS A 10 3.33 -0.60 -28.97
CA HIS A 10 3.27 -0.29 -27.54
C HIS A 10 4.62 -0.48 -26.81
N LEU A 11 5.66 -0.98 -27.49
CA LEU A 11 6.99 -1.22 -26.93
C LEU A 11 8.04 -0.27 -27.50
N VAL A 12 9.01 0.06 -26.65
CA VAL A 12 10.26 0.73 -27.03
C VAL A 12 11.45 -0.11 -26.59
N ALA A 13 12.41 -0.30 -27.49
CA ALA A 13 13.65 -1.00 -27.18
C ALA A 13 14.45 -0.20 -26.15
N LEU A 14 15.02 -0.89 -25.16
CA LEU A 14 15.92 -0.29 -24.19
C LEU A 14 17.32 -0.14 -24.85
N PRO A 15 17.81 1.10 -25.10
CA PRO A 15 19.03 1.32 -25.87
C PRO A 15 20.24 0.61 -25.29
N GLY A 16 21.10 0.06 -26.15
CA GLY A 16 22.33 -0.63 -25.74
C GLY A 16 22.12 -1.99 -25.07
N SER A 17 20.88 -2.38 -24.71
CA SER A 17 20.61 -3.68 -24.08
C SER A 17 20.63 -4.85 -25.07
N GLY A 18 20.24 -4.61 -26.33
CA GLY A 18 20.10 -5.62 -27.39
C GLY A 18 19.08 -6.73 -27.10
N ARG A 19 18.34 -6.65 -25.98
CA ARG A 19 17.50 -7.74 -25.45
C ARG A 19 16.19 -7.26 -24.83
N TRP A 20 16.18 -6.06 -24.24
CA TRP A 20 15.05 -5.58 -23.45
C TRP A 20 14.21 -4.58 -24.23
N ALA A 21 12.90 -4.68 -24.07
CA ALA A 21 11.95 -3.67 -24.47
C ALA A 21 10.99 -3.41 -23.31
N ILE A 22 10.49 -2.18 -23.21
CA ILE A 22 9.55 -1.76 -22.16
C ILE A 22 8.32 -1.13 -22.80
N TRP A 23 7.21 -1.09 -22.06
CA TRP A 23 6.02 -0.37 -22.50
C TRP A 23 6.33 1.12 -22.70
N ARG A 24 5.86 1.68 -23.81
CA ARG A 24 5.97 3.12 -24.10
C ARG A 24 5.19 3.95 -23.11
N THR A 25 4.00 3.49 -22.75
CA THR A 25 3.15 4.18 -21.79
C THR A 25 3.52 3.76 -20.37
N VAL A 26 3.87 4.74 -19.54
CA VAL A 26 4.16 4.52 -18.12
C VAL A 26 3.21 5.30 -17.22
N CYS A 27 2.84 4.67 -16.12
CA CYS A 27 2.06 5.30 -15.07
C CYS A 27 2.94 6.24 -14.25
N VAL A 28 2.52 7.48 -14.10
CA VAL A 28 3.17 8.51 -13.28
C VAL A 28 2.31 8.73 -12.05
N ARG A 29 2.88 8.51 -10.87
CA ARG A 29 2.20 8.80 -9.60
C ARG A 29 2.84 10.01 -8.97
N GLY A 30 2.02 11.00 -8.60
CA GLY A 30 2.48 12.22 -7.97
C GLY A 30 1.61 12.60 -6.79
N ALA A 31 2.22 13.25 -5.80
CA ALA A 31 1.50 13.94 -4.73
C ALA A 31 0.53 14.99 -5.33
N GLY A 32 -0.68 15.08 -4.77
CA GLY A 32 -1.65 16.10 -5.17
C GLY A 32 -1.51 17.43 -4.41
N PHE A 33 -0.65 17.48 -3.40
CA PHE A 33 -0.22 18.72 -2.74
C PHE A 33 1.24 19.00 -3.07
N PRO A 34 1.63 20.29 -3.20
CA PRO A 34 3.00 20.63 -3.50
C PRO A 34 3.92 20.31 -2.31
N SER A 35 5.16 19.94 -2.63
CA SER A 35 6.14 19.47 -1.64
C SER A 35 6.56 20.56 -0.66
N ASP A 36 6.44 21.84 -1.03
CA ASP A 36 6.71 22.99 -0.16
C ASP A 36 5.80 23.03 1.08
N GLY A 37 4.61 22.43 1.01
CA GLY A 37 3.70 22.29 2.14
C GLY A 37 4.34 21.61 3.35
N VAL A 38 5.21 20.61 3.14
CA VAL A 38 5.95 19.95 4.23
C VAL A 38 7.05 20.85 4.82
N LEU A 39 7.61 21.75 4.01
CA LEU A 39 8.65 22.66 4.46
C LEU A 39 8.09 23.75 5.39
N ARG A 40 6.80 24.07 5.29
CA ARG A 40 6.12 25.03 6.18
C ARG A 40 6.05 24.58 7.64
N ILE A 41 6.16 23.27 7.90
CA ILE A 41 6.18 22.69 9.25
C ILE A 41 7.60 22.33 9.71
N ALA A 42 8.62 22.65 8.89
CA ALA A 42 10.03 22.51 9.26
C ALA A 42 10.56 23.82 9.86
N ASP A 43 11.53 23.72 10.77
CA ASP A 43 12.20 24.87 11.35
C ASP A 43 13.72 24.66 11.37
N ALA A 44 14.38 25.11 10.30
CA ALA A 44 15.82 24.94 10.11
C ALA A 44 16.65 25.69 11.18
N ALA A 45 16.14 26.83 11.67
CA ALA A 45 16.81 27.60 12.71
C ALA A 45 16.79 26.86 14.05
N CYS A 46 15.64 26.29 14.43
CA CYS A 46 15.50 25.47 15.61
C CYS A 46 16.32 24.18 15.51
N ALA A 47 16.38 23.54 14.34
CA ALA A 47 17.23 22.38 14.11
C ALA A 47 18.72 22.73 14.29
N ALA A 48 19.19 23.83 13.70
CA ALA A 48 20.55 24.31 13.87
C ALA A 48 20.86 24.69 15.34
N ALA A 49 19.88 25.22 16.09
CA ALA A 49 20.02 25.46 17.52
C ALA A 49 20.15 24.16 18.33
N ALA A 50 19.44 23.11 17.94
CA ALA A 50 19.60 21.78 18.52
C ALA A 50 21.00 21.21 18.25
N ASP A 51 21.51 21.34 17.02
CA ASP A 51 22.86 20.88 16.66
C ASP A 51 23.94 21.63 17.46
N ARG A 52 23.83 22.97 17.58
CA ARG A 52 24.74 23.77 18.41
C ARG A 52 24.71 23.34 19.88
N ARG A 53 23.52 23.07 20.43
CA ARG A 53 23.38 22.54 21.78
C ARG A 53 24.07 21.18 21.93
N ILE A 54 23.84 20.25 21.01
CA ILE A 54 24.47 18.92 21.03
C ILE A 54 25.99 19.04 20.99
N ALA A 55 26.52 19.91 20.12
CA ALA A 55 27.95 20.17 20.03
C ALA A 55 28.52 20.76 21.32
N ALA A 56 27.85 21.75 21.92
CA ALA A 56 28.28 22.38 23.17
C ALA A 56 28.20 21.41 24.37
N ASP A 57 27.14 20.59 24.45
CA ASP A 57 27.00 19.53 25.46
C ASP A 57 28.14 18.49 25.31
N GLY A 58 28.49 18.14 24.07
CA GLY A 58 29.63 17.26 23.75
C GLY A 58 30.97 17.83 24.21
N GLU A 59 31.27 19.09 23.85
CA GLU A 59 32.50 19.78 24.27
C GLU A 59 32.59 19.91 25.81
N ALA A 60 31.49 20.24 26.46
CA ALA A 60 31.41 20.33 27.92
C ALA A 60 31.69 18.98 28.59
N GLU A 61 31.20 17.87 28.01
CA GLU A 61 31.47 16.53 28.52
C GLU A 61 32.92 16.10 28.27
N GLU A 62 33.48 16.35 27.08
CA GLU A 62 34.89 16.07 26.77
C GLU A 62 35.85 16.80 27.71
N THR A 63 35.65 18.11 27.88
CA THR A 63 36.45 18.94 28.79
C THR A 63 36.25 18.52 30.25
N ARG A 64 35.05 18.08 30.64
CA ARG A 64 34.79 17.51 31.98
C ARG A 64 35.57 16.22 32.19
N GLN A 65 35.64 15.33 31.20
CA GLN A 65 36.43 14.11 31.29
C GLN A 65 37.92 14.40 31.36
N ALA A 66 38.41 15.39 30.61
CA ALA A 66 39.79 15.87 30.71
C ALA A 66 40.10 16.44 32.10
N ALA A 67 39.21 17.26 32.68
CA ALA A 67 39.34 17.76 34.04
C ALA A 67 39.33 16.65 35.10
N LEU A 68 38.46 15.64 34.93
CA LEU A 68 38.45 14.45 35.80
C LEU A 68 39.73 13.62 35.66
N ALA A 69 40.27 13.47 34.45
CA ALA A 69 41.52 12.77 34.21
C ALA A 69 42.71 13.51 34.85
N ALA A 70 42.78 14.84 34.71
CA ALA A 70 43.80 15.66 35.36
C ALA A 70 43.73 15.56 36.89
N LEU A 71 42.53 15.65 37.48
CA LEU A 71 42.32 15.48 38.92
C LEU A 71 42.71 14.08 39.42
N ARG A 72 42.43 13.02 38.64
CA ARG A 72 42.85 11.64 38.98
C ARG A 72 44.36 11.49 38.91
N GLY A 73 44.99 11.98 37.84
CA GLY A 73 46.45 11.93 37.70
C GLY A 73 47.18 12.66 38.83
N GLU A 74 46.68 13.83 39.23
CA GLU A 74 47.24 14.57 40.38
C GLU A 74 46.99 13.84 41.72
N LEU A 75 45.85 13.18 41.88
CA LEU A 75 45.53 12.36 43.06
C LEU A 75 46.43 11.13 43.17
N ASP A 76 46.66 10.43 42.05
CA ASP A 76 47.52 9.25 42.00
C ASP A 76 48.98 9.61 42.29
N GLY A 77 49.47 10.73 41.75
CA GLY A 77 50.80 11.27 42.08
C GLY A 77 50.93 11.68 43.55
N ALA A 78 49.91 12.33 44.12
CA ALA A 78 49.89 12.74 45.53
C ALA A 78 49.74 11.58 46.52
N ALA A 79 49.29 10.40 46.08
CA ALA A 79 49.23 9.20 46.90
C ALA A 79 50.59 8.49 47.04
N GLY A 80 51.52 8.71 46.09
CA GLY A 80 52.88 8.15 46.08
C GLY A 80 53.90 8.97 46.88
N GLU A 81 53.71 10.28 47.01
CA GLU A 81 54.58 11.17 47.78
C GLU A 81 54.05 11.38 49.21
N ARG A 82 54.97 11.41 50.20
CA ARG A 82 54.73 11.53 51.65
C ARG A 82 53.39 12.20 52.03
N ARG A 83 52.49 11.41 52.63
CA ARG A 83 51.12 11.73 53.12
C ARG A 83 50.94 13.19 53.54
N ASN A 84 50.36 14.02 52.66
CA ASN A 84 49.68 15.26 53.03
C ASN A 84 48.15 15.04 52.97
N PRO A 85 47.49 14.71 54.10
CA PRO A 85 46.06 14.39 54.13
C PRO A 85 45.16 15.53 53.64
N GLN A 86 45.59 16.78 53.84
CA GLN A 86 44.83 17.97 53.43
C GLN A 86 44.79 18.11 51.90
N ARG A 87 45.90 17.79 51.21
CA ARG A 87 45.99 17.80 49.75
C ARG A 87 45.13 16.70 49.11
N LEU A 88 45.14 15.50 49.69
CA LEU A 88 44.29 14.37 49.27
C LEU A 88 42.79 14.71 49.41
N ASP A 89 42.39 15.28 50.56
CA ASP A 89 40.99 15.67 50.79
C ASP A 89 40.53 16.76 49.81
N LEU A 90 41.39 17.72 49.48
CA LEU A 90 41.11 18.77 48.49
C LEU A 90 40.86 18.18 47.09
N LEU A 91 41.71 17.27 46.62
CA LEU A 91 41.57 16.60 45.32
C LEU A 91 40.31 15.72 45.26
N ILE A 92 40.00 14.99 46.33
CA ILE A 92 38.78 14.18 46.44
C ILE A 92 37.53 15.06 46.40
N LYS A 93 37.53 16.21 47.10
CA LYS A 93 36.43 17.19 47.07
C LYS A 93 36.25 17.79 45.68
N ALA A 94 37.33 18.21 45.03
CA ALA A 94 37.30 18.72 43.65
C ALA A 94 36.73 17.68 42.68
N LEU A 95 37.20 16.43 42.76
CA LEU A 95 36.72 15.33 41.91
C LEU A 95 35.24 15.01 42.14
N ARG A 96 34.77 15.05 43.40
CA ARG A 96 33.33 14.93 43.71
C ARG A 96 32.51 16.09 43.15
N LYS A 97 33.03 17.31 43.20
CA LYS A 97 32.37 18.51 42.64
C LYS A 97 32.24 18.39 41.12
N VAL A 98 33.32 18.09 40.39
CA VAL A 98 33.29 17.91 38.93
C VAL A 98 32.39 16.75 38.52
N LYS A 99 32.38 15.62 39.26
CA LYS A 99 31.45 14.51 39.03
C LYS A 99 29.97 14.92 39.18
N ARG A 100 29.68 15.86 40.07
CA ARG A 100 28.35 16.42 40.29
C ARG A 100 28.07 17.65 39.41
N GLN A 101 28.94 17.94 38.44
CA GLN A 101 28.88 19.12 37.58
C GLN A 101 28.83 20.45 38.37
N GLN A 102 29.56 20.51 39.48
CA GLN A 102 29.66 21.69 40.34
C GLN A 102 31.07 22.30 40.25
N PRO A 103 31.21 23.63 40.41
CA PRO A 103 32.51 24.28 40.47
C PRO A 103 33.39 23.67 41.57
N ALA A 104 34.63 23.33 41.22
CA ALA A 104 35.66 22.92 42.16
C ALA A 104 36.56 24.12 42.53
N ALA A 105 37.09 24.12 43.74
CA ALA A 105 38.13 25.05 44.16
C ALA A 105 39.44 24.72 43.43
N THR A 106 40.19 25.74 43.00
CA THR A 106 41.44 25.59 42.24
C THR A 106 42.69 25.84 43.07
N GLU A 107 42.53 26.37 44.28
CA GLU A 107 43.63 26.69 45.20
C GLU A 107 44.40 25.43 45.57
N GLY A 108 45.73 25.47 45.40
CA GLY A 108 46.60 24.34 45.71
C GLY A 108 46.63 23.21 44.68
N LEU A 109 45.93 23.33 43.55
CA LEU A 109 46.00 22.38 42.42
C LEU A 109 47.16 22.69 41.47
N ALA A 110 47.64 21.67 40.77
CA ALA A 110 48.65 21.84 39.72
C ALA A 110 48.12 22.71 38.58
N ALA A 111 48.99 23.49 37.96
CA ALA A 111 48.62 24.43 36.89
C ALA A 111 47.86 23.76 35.72
N ALA A 112 48.26 22.54 35.33
CA ALA A 112 47.58 21.76 34.29
C ALA A 112 46.14 21.38 34.69
N THR A 113 45.91 21.00 35.96
CA THR A 113 44.58 20.70 36.51
C THR A 113 43.72 21.96 36.58
N VAL A 114 44.30 23.09 36.97
CA VAL A 114 43.61 24.40 36.98
C VAL A 114 43.19 24.78 35.56
N ALA A 115 44.06 24.62 34.57
CA ALA A 115 43.73 24.89 33.17
C ALA A 115 42.61 23.97 32.65
N ALA A 116 42.64 22.67 32.95
CA ALA A 116 41.58 21.74 32.57
C ALA A 116 40.23 22.07 33.23
N LEU A 117 40.24 22.49 34.51
CA LEU A 117 39.04 22.95 35.22
C LEU A 117 38.49 24.27 34.66
N ALA A 118 39.36 25.18 34.23
CA ALA A 118 38.97 26.43 33.58
C ALA A 118 38.32 26.17 32.21
N ALA A 119 38.96 25.33 31.37
CA ALA A 119 38.42 24.93 30.08
C ALA A 119 37.04 24.27 30.20
N TRP A 120 36.87 23.36 31.18
CA TRP A 120 35.56 22.78 31.47
C TRP A 120 34.53 23.83 31.91
N ARG A 121 34.90 24.77 32.79
CA ARG A 121 33.98 25.82 33.26
C ARG A 121 33.50 26.69 32.10
N GLU A 122 34.39 27.05 31.18
CA GLU A 122 34.03 27.82 29.98
C GLU A 122 33.11 27.02 29.05
N ALA A 123 33.44 25.77 28.76
CA ALA A 123 32.60 24.89 27.93
C ALA A 123 31.22 24.65 28.57
N ALA A 124 31.16 24.44 29.88
CA ALA A 124 29.91 24.31 30.62
C ALA A 124 29.06 25.60 30.57
N GLY A 125 29.70 26.78 30.63
CA GLY A 125 29.04 28.08 30.45
C GLY A 125 28.45 28.24 29.04
N ARG A 126 29.19 27.84 28.00
CA ARG A 126 28.70 27.81 26.61
C ARG A 126 27.51 26.86 26.45
N ALA A 127 27.60 25.65 27.00
CA ALA A 127 26.52 24.67 26.96
C ALA A 127 25.23 25.20 27.63
N GLU A 128 25.34 25.83 28.80
CA GLU A 128 24.18 26.44 29.48
C GLU A 128 23.58 27.61 28.66
N ALA A 129 24.42 28.44 28.03
CA ALA A 129 23.95 29.52 27.17
C ALA A 129 23.22 28.97 25.93
N GLU A 130 23.76 27.95 25.26
CA GLU A 130 23.10 27.31 24.11
C GLU A 130 21.84 26.55 24.54
N ARG A 131 21.78 25.98 25.76
CA ARG A 131 20.57 25.37 26.31
C ARG A 131 19.43 26.39 26.44
N LEU A 132 19.72 27.57 26.99
CA LEU A 132 18.72 28.65 27.14
C LEU A 132 18.27 29.20 25.78
N ARG A 133 19.20 29.37 24.83
CA ARG A 133 18.90 29.77 23.46
C ARG A 133 18.00 28.76 22.75
N TYR A 134 18.37 27.48 22.79
CA TYR A 134 17.56 26.40 22.22
C TYR A 134 16.16 26.36 22.84
N GLN A 135 16.03 26.55 24.15
CA GLN A 135 14.72 26.56 24.81
C GLN A 135 13.81 27.70 24.29
N ALA A 136 14.37 28.89 24.06
CA ALA A 136 13.63 30.01 23.49
C ALA A 136 13.27 29.78 22.02
N ASP A 137 14.23 29.33 21.21
CA ASP A 137 14.04 29.04 19.77
C ASP A 137 13.00 27.94 19.56
N PHE A 138 13.03 26.89 20.39
CA PHE A 138 12.07 25.78 20.35
C PHE A 138 10.65 26.25 20.67
N MET A 139 10.47 27.08 21.71
CA MET A 139 9.15 27.62 22.03
C MET A 139 8.60 28.50 20.89
N ALA A 140 9.44 29.33 20.29
CA ALA A 140 9.05 30.14 19.14
C ALA A 140 8.72 29.28 17.90
N ALA A 141 9.44 28.17 17.70
CA ALA A 141 9.16 27.20 16.65
C ALA A 141 7.83 26.46 16.87
N GLU A 142 7.51 26.07 18.12
CA GLU A 142 6.21 25.47 18.47
C GLU A 142 5.05 26.43 18.15
N GLU A 143 5.19 27.72 18.44
CA GLU A 143 4.17 28.74 18.11
C GLU A 143 3.98 28.93 16.60
N ARG A 144 5.09 28.92 15.83
CA ARG A 144 5.02 28.94 14.37
C ARG A 144 4.33 27.69 13.82
N LEU A 145 4.69 26.51 14.35
CA LEU A 145 4.09 25.24 13.95
C LEU A 145 2.58 25.20 14.21
N ASP A 146 2.12 25.62 15.40
CA ASP A 146 0.68 25.67 15.73
C ASP A 146 -0.07 26.59 14.75
N ARG A 147 0.49 27.76 14.43
CA ARG A 147 -0.09 28.70 13.45
C ARG A 147 -0.20 28.06 12.05
N THR A 148 0.90 27.48 11.55
CA THR A 148 0.91 26.81 10.25
C THR A 148 -0.10 25.65 10.20
N LEU A 149 -0.16 24.82 11.25
CA LEU A 149 -1.09 23.69 11.30
C LEU A 149 -2.55 24.16 11.35
N ARG A 150 -2.85 25.32 11.92
CA ARG A 150 -4.20 25.92 11.87
C ARG A 150 -4.57 26.39 10.48
N GLU A 151 -3.63 27.02 9.77
CA GLU A 151 -3.84 27.39 8.37
C GLU A 151 -4.11 26.17 7.51
N VAL A 152 -3.30 25.11 7.68
CA VAL A 152 -3.49 23.81 6.97
C VAL A 152 -4.81 23.16 7.35
N ALA A 153 -5.18 23.16 8.64
CA ALA A 153 -6.45 22.61 9.09
C ALA A 153 -7.66 23.38 8.55
N GLY A 154 -7.51 24.69 8.27
CA GLY A 154 -8.53 25.53 7.67
C GLY A 154 -8.63 25.39 6.14
N ASP A 155 -7.61 24.87 5.48
CA ASP A 155 -7.56 24.72 4.02
C ASP A 155 -8.60 23.71 3.52
N ALA A 156 -9.47 24.15 2.61
CA ALA A 156 -10.58 23.33 2.11
C ALA A 156 -10.09 22.07 1.41
N ARG A 157 -9.03 22.15 0.59
CA ARG A 157 -8.49 20.97 -0.11
C ARG A 157 -7.90 19.97 0.87
N PHE A 158 -7.18 20.42 1.90
CA PHE A 158 -6.66 19.55 2.94
C PHE A 158 -7.79 18.82 3.69
N ARG A 159 -8.84 19.55 4.08
CA ARG A 159 -10.03 18.98 4.73
C ARG A 159 -10.71 17.93 3.86
N GLU A 160 -10.89 18.22 2.56
CA GLU A 160 -11.44 17.28 1.57
C GLU A 160 -10.61 15.99 1.47
N ALA A 161 -9.28 16.10 1.42
CA ALA A 161 -8.38 14.94 1.34
C ALA A 161 -8.49 14.06 2.60
N VAL A 162 -8.52 14.66 3.79
CA VAL A 162 -8.70 13.89 5.05
C VAL A 162 -10.07 13.21 5.09
N LEU A 163 -11.14 13.86 4.60
CA LEU A 163 -12.47 13.25 4.53
C LEU A 163 -12.48 11.99 3.66
N TRP A 164 -11.91 12.06 2.45
CA TRP A 164 -11.78 10.91 1.56
C TRP A 164 -10.97 9.76 2.18
N GLN A 165 -9.86 10.07 2.86
CA GLN A 165 -9.01 9.03 3.43
C GLN A 165 -9.54 8.45 4.76
N ASN A 166 -10.06 9.31 5.63
CA ASN A 166 -10.49 8.97 6.99
C ASN A 166 -11.45 10.02 7.56
N ARG A 167 -12.75 9.84 7.28
CA ARG A 167 -13.81 10.69 7.80
C ARG A 167 -13.81 10.82 9.33
N HIS A 168 -13.55 9.73 10.07
CA HIS A 168 -13.47 9.81 11.53
C HIS A 168 -12.36 10.74 12.00
N ALA A 169 -11.19 10.74 11.35
CA ALA A 169 -10.10 11.67 11.67
C ALA A 169 -10.45 13.13 11.35
N ALA A 170 -11.22 13.36 10.27
CA ALA A 170 -11.72 14.69 9.92
C ALA A 170 -12.72 15.22 10.98
N GLU A 171 -13.71 14.40 11.37
CA GLU A 171 -14.77 14.80 12.30
C GLU A 171 -14.29 14.92 13.76
N THR A 172 -13.33 14.09 14.16
CA THR A 172 -12.83 14.10 15.54
C THR A 172 -11.58 14.96 15.68
N GLY A 173 -10.47 14.56 15.06
CA GLY A 173 -9.17 15.17 15.32
C GLY A 173 -9.03 16.56 14.70
N LEU A 174 -9.36 16.71 13.41
CA LEU A 174 -9.28 17.99 12.70
C LEU A 174 -10.28 19.01 13.28
N ALA A 175 -11.56 18.63 13.42
CA ALA A 175 -12.54 19.53 14.01
C ALA A 175 -12.22 19.89 15.48
N SER A 176 -11.71 18.95 16.27
CA SER A 176 -11.28 19.24 17.64
C SER A 176 -10.08 20.17 17.70
N PHE A 177 -9.16 20.08 16.74
CA PHE A 177 -8.01 20.99 16.66
C PHE A 177 -8.46 22.41 16.34
N LEU A 178 -9.39 22.58 15.39
CA LEU A 178 -9.94 23.89 15.01
C LEU A 178 -10.78 24.54 16.11
N ARG A 179 -11.51 23.77 16.92
CA ARG A 179 -12.29 24.31 18.05
C ARG A 179 -11.44 24.90 19.17
N ARG A 180 -10.16 24.51 19.27
CA ARG A 180 -9.27 25.01 20.32
C ARG A 180 -8.83 26.44 19.98
N PRO A 181 -8.92 27.41 20.92
CA PRO A 181 -8.46 28.78 20.66
C PRO A 181 -6.97 28.84 20.29
N ALA A 182 -6.62 29.73 19.37
CA ALA A 182 -5.22 30.03 19.07
C ALA A 182 -4.54 30.63 20.31
N GLY A 183 -3.27 30.28 20.54
CA GLY A 183 -2.51 30.82 21.67
C GLY A 183 -2.86 30.23 23.04
N ALA A 184 -3.66 29.16 23.12
CA ALA A 184 -4.01 28.47 24.38
C ALA A 184 -2.83 27.69 25.03
N GLY A 185 -1.58 28.06 24.78
CA GLY A 185 -0.36 27.46 25.35
C GLY A 185 -0.03 26.04 24.86
N LYS A 186 0.79 25.32 25.64
CA LYS A 186 1.37 23.98 25.30
C LYS A 186 0.34 22.86 25.05
N GLY A 187 -0.92 23.08 25.39
CA GLY A 187 -2.01 22.11 25.19
C GLY A 187 -1.87 20.84 26.01
N SER A 188 -2.93 20.04 25.99
CA SER A 188 -2.93 18.69 26.54
C SER A 188 -2.13 17.72 25.65
N ALA A 189 -1.85 16.52 26.17
CA ALA A 189 -1.26 15.44 25.35
C ALA A 189 -2.14 15.09 24.14
N ARG A 190 -3.47 15.21 24.29
CA ARG A 190 -4.43 14.99 23.21
C ARG A 190 -4.28 16.04 22.10
N ASP A 191 -4.09 17.30 22.47
CA ASP A 191 -3.90 18.39 21.48
C ASP A 191 -2.63 18.18 20.65
N ARG A 192 -1.53 17.75 21.31
CA ARG A 192 -0.30 17.36 20.61
C ARG A 192 -0.51 16.18 19.68
N GLY A 193 -1.33 15.20 20.09
CA GLY A 193 -1.74 14.09 19.25
C GLY A 193 -2.48 14.53 17.98
N HIS A 194 -3.40 15.50 18.08
CA HIS A 194 -4.09 16.05 16.92
C HIS A 194 -3.12 16.82 15.99
N ALA A 195 -2.21 17.62 16.55
CA ALA A 195 -1.19 18.32 15.76
C ALA A 195 -0.26 17.34 15.00
N GLN A 196 0.19 16.28 15.68
CA GLN A 196 1.00 15.22 15.06
C GLN A 196 0.24 14.49 13.94
N MET A 197 -1.05 14.23 14.15
CA MET A 197 -1.91 13.63 13.13
C MET A 197 -2.02 14.53 11.89
N LEU A 198 -2.26 15.84 12.08
CA LEU A 198 -2.33 16.81 10.98
C LEU A 198 -1.00 16.88 10.20
N ALA A 199 0.12 16.98 10.92
CA ALA A 199 1.45 16.96 10.33
C ALA A 199 1.69 15.67 9.53
N SER A 200 1.23 14.51 10.02
CA SER A 200 1.37 13.23 9.33
C SER A 200 0.56 13.18 8.03
N TYR A 201 -0.67 13.72 8.02
CA TYR A 201 -1.46 13.86 6.80
C TYR A 201 -0.83 14.83 5.82
N LEU A 202 -0.34 15.99 6.28
CA LEU A 202 0.34 16.96 5.42
C LEU A 202 1.58 16.35 4.77
N GLN A 203 2.44 15.68 5.55
CA GLN A 203 3.58 14.95 5.02
C GLN A 203 3.15 13.92 3.96
N ARG A 204 2.14 13.11 4.27
CA ARG A 204 1.63 12.11 3.32
C ARG A 204 1.19 12.76 2.01
N TYR A 205 0.38 13.80 2.06
CA TYR A 205 -0.20 14.42 0.87
C TYR A 205 0.80 15.22 0.04
N CYS A 206 1.88 15.72 0.65
CA CYS A 206 2.92 16.48 -0.02
C CYS A 206 4.06 15.62 -0.58
N VAL A 207 4.38 14.47 0.04
CA VAL A 207 5.60 13.71 -0.31
C VAL A 207 5.40 12.23 -0.61
N LYS A 208 4.19 11.68 -0.45
CA LYS A 208 3.90 10.29 -0.85
C LYS A 208 3.12 10.26 -2.16
N ASN A 209 3.64 9.51 -3.12
CA ASN A 209 3.01 9.26 -4.42
C ASN A 209 2.03 8.07 -4.33
N ASP A 210 1.11 8.13 -3.37
CA ASP A 210 0.03 7.16 -3.25
C ASP A 210 -1.06 7.45 -4.29
N SER A 211 -1.72 6.43 -4.81
CA SER A 211 -2.79 6.58 -5.83
C SER A 211 -4.15 6.66 -5.14
N ILE A 212 -4.52 7.85 -4.67
CA ILE A 212 -5.77 8.08 -3.93
C ILE A 212 -6.35 9.46 -4.25
N GLY A 213 -7.45 9.49 -5.01
CA GLY A 213 -8.20 10.70 -5.33
C GLY A 213 -7.34 11.86 -5.86
N PHE A 214 -7.83 13.09 -5.72
CA PHE A 214 -7.12 14.27 -6.22
C PHE A 214 -5.80 14.60 -5.48
N PHE A 215 -5.59 14.00 -4.31
CA PHE A 215 -4.39 14.18 -3.49
C PHE A 215 -3.30 13.14 -3.76
N GLY A 216 -3.56 12.25 -4.72
CA GLY A 216 -2.64 11.28 -5.28
C GLY A 216 -3.02 10.89 -6.70
N PRO A 217 -3.19 11.84 -7.63
CA PRO A 217 -3.72 11.57 -8.96
C PRO A 217 -2.70 10.81 -9.82
N VAL A 218 -3.21 10.00 -10.75
CA VAL A 218 -2.40 9.22 -11.69
C VAL A 218 -2.26 9.97 -13.01
N GLY A 219 -1.03 10.17 -13.47
CA GLY A 219 -0.70 10.67 -14.80
C GLY A 219 -0.18 9.55 -15.70
N TRP A 220 -0.01 9.89 -16.98
CA TRP A 220 0.59 9.01 -17.97
C TRP A 220 1.75 9.72 -18.64
N ALA A 221 2.83 8.99 -18.90
CA ALA A 221 3.92 9.46 -19.74
C ALA A 221 4.18 8.54 -20.91
N GLN A 222 4.72 9.10 -21.98
CA GLN A 222 5.20 8.36 -23.14
C GLN A 222 6.73 8.32 -23.17
N LEU A 223 7.29 7.13 -23.33
CA LEU A 223 8.72 6.87 -23.42
C LEU A 223 9.20 6.77 -24.87
N GLY A 224 10.39 7.31 -25.11
CA GLY A 224 11.09 7.20 -26.39
C GLY A 224 10.48 8.04 -27.50
N THR A 225 9.58 8.97 -27.17
CA THR A 225 9.03 9.97 -28.08
C THR A 225 9.61 11.33 -27.74
N GLY A 226 10.20 12.04 -28.71
CA GLY A 226 10.70 13.41 -28.53
C GLY A 226 12.22 13.51 -28.30
N ASP A 227 12.75 14.68 -28.67
CA ASP A 227 14.18 15.00 -28.62
C ASP A 227 14.64 15.51 -27.25
N GLU A 228 13.72 16.11 -26.47
CA GLU A 228 14.01 16.55 -25.10
C GLU A 228 14.16 15.36 -24.16
N VAL A 229 15.08 15.47 -23.18
CA VAL A 229 15.29 14.42 -22.17
C VAL A 229 14.00 14.21 -21.35
N ILE A 230 13.40 15.29 -20.85
CA ILE A 230 12.11 15.29 -20.18
C ILE A 230 11.34 16.51 -20.69
N ALA A 231 10.22 16.29 -21.38
CA ALA A 231 9.30 17.35 -21.77
C ALA A 231 8.04 17.28 -20.90
N VAL A 232 7.75 18.37 -20.20
CA VAL A 232 6.61 18.48 -19.28
C VAL A 232 5.68 19.57 -19.78
N GLN A 233 4.40 19.23 -19.94
CA GLN A 233 3.33 20.14 -20.31
C GLN A 233 2.22 20.04 -19.25
N PRO A 234 2.25 20.87 -18.20
CA PRO A 234 1.14 20.99 -17.27
C PRO A 234 -0.11 21.46 -18.01
N GLY A 235 -1.27 20.88 -17.69
CA GLY A 235 -2.53 21.42 -18.18
C GLY A 235 -3.01 22.62 -17.36
N GLU A 236 -4.24 23.05 -17.61
CA GLU A 236 -4.83 24.25 -16.97
C GLU A 236 -5.16 23.99 -15.49
N ASP A 237 -5.53 22.75 -15.17
CA ASP A 237 -5.96 22.34 -13.84
C ASP A 237 -4.97 21.33 -13.20
N LEU A 238 -5.24 20.95 -11.95
CA LEU A 238 -4.52 19.84 -11.32
C LEU A 238 -4.90 18.48 -11.95
N LEU A 239 -6.16 18.34 -12.32
CA LEU A 239 -6.81 17.09 -12.70
C LEU A 239 -7.47 17.24 -14.07
N ALA A 240 -7.22 16.30 -14.96
CA ALA A 240 -7.93 16.22 -16.22
C ALA A 240 -9.30 15.55 -16.07
N THR A 241 -9.40 14.58 -15.13
CA THR A 241 -10.66 13.94 -14.75
C THR A 241 -10.64 13.60 -13.26
N ARG A 242 -11.83 13.58 -12.64
CA ARG A 242 -12.08 13.02 -11.32
C ARG A 242 -13.41 12.28 -11.36
N ASP A 243 -13.40 11.02 -10.96
CA ASP A 243 -14.55 10.12 -11.05
C ASP A 243 -14.75 9.40 -9.72
N VAL A 244 -16.01 9.26 -9.30
CA VAL A 244 -16.38 8.54 -8.08
C VAL A 244 -17.01 7.20 -8.46
N PHE A 245 -16.41 6.12 -8.01
CA PHE A 245 -16.85 4.76 -8.26
C PHE A 245 -17.31 4.09 -6.97
N PHE A 246 -18.22 3.12 -7.08
CA PHE A 246 -18.51 2.22 -5.97
C PHE A 246 -17.34 1.25 -5.77
N GLU A 247 -17.04 0.96 -4.51
CA GLU A 247 -16.30 -0.25 -4.19
C GLU A 247 -17.15 -1.47 -4.56
N GLY A 248 -16.57 -2.47 -5.23
CA GLY A 248 -17.36 -3.58 -5.80
C GLY A 248 -18.27 -4.30 -4.79
N TRP A 249 -17.81 -4.39 -3.54
CA TRP A 249 -18.57 -5.02 -2.46
C TRP A 249 -19.84 -4.27 -2.07
N THR A 250 -19.91 -2.97 -2.32
CA THR A 250 -21.09 -2.16 -2.03
C THR A 250 -22.25 -2.60 -2.90
N ILE A 251 -21.98 -2.78 -4.20
CA ILE A 251 -23.00 -3.27 -5.14
C ILE A 251 -23.29 -4.75 -4.88
N ASP A 252 -22.28 -5.59 -4.59
CA ASP A 252 -22.51 -6.99 -4.21
C ASP A 252 -23.44 -7.11 -3.00
N ALA A 253 -23.25 -6.29 -1.96
CA ALA A 253 -24.07 -6.34 -0.75
C ALA A 253 -25.54 -5.99 -1.00
N VAL A 254 -25.80 -5.02 -1.88
CA VAL A 254 -27.17 -4.63 -2.26
C VAL A 254 -27.78 -5.69 -3.16
N ALA A 255 -27.02 -6.21 -4.12
CA ALA A 255 -27.45 -7.29 -5.00
C ALA A 255 -27.79 -8.57 -4.21
N ASP A 256 -26.96 -8.95 -3.23
CA ASP A 256 -27.20 -10.08 -2.35
C ASP A 256 -28.48 -9.86 -1.54
N ARG A 257 -28.69 -8.65 -0.98
CA ARG A 257 -29.92 -8.32 -0.23
C ARG A 257 -31.17 -8.39 -1.10
N LEU A 258 -31.11 -7.92 -2.34
CA LEU A 258 -32.21 -8.06 -3.30
C LEU A 258 -32.49 -9.54 -3.62
N ALA A 259 -31.43 -10.34 -3.82
CA ALA A 259 -31.53 -11.76 -4.15
C ALA A 259 -32.09 -12.65 -3.01
N GLU A 260 -32.20 -12.13 -1.78
CA GLU A 260 -32.86 -12.82 -0.67
C GLU A 260 -34.38 -12.93 -0.87
N ASP A 261 -35.00 -12.03 -1.63
CA ASP A 261 -36.43 -12.13 -1.96
C ASP A 261 -36.68 -13.38 -2.82
N PRO A 262 -37.50 -14.35 -2.36
CA PRO A 262 -37.84 -15.52 -3.14
C PRO A 262 -38.42 -15.21 -4.52
N ALA A 263 -39.11 -14.07 -4.69
CA ALA A 263 -39.64 -13.62 -5.98
C ALA A 263 -38.54 -13.29 -7.00
N MET A 264 -37.31 -13.01 -6.56
CA MET A 264 -36.17 -12.80 -7.45
C MET A 264 -35.65 -14.09 -8.06
N ARG A 265 -35.82 -15.24 -7.40
CA ARG A 265 -35.22 -16.54 -7.77
C ARG A 265 -35.38 -16.93 -9.24
N PRO A 266 -36.54 -16.73 -9.89
CA PRO A 266 -36.71 -17.06 -11.31
C PRO A 266 -35.80 -16.25 -12.24
N TRP A 267 -35.41 -15.04 -11.84
CA TRP A 267 -34.65 -14.08 -12.64
C TRP A 267 -33.14 -14.17 -12.41
N LEU A 268 -32.72 -14.85 -11.33
CA LEU A 268 -31.31 -15.01 -10.99
C LEU A 268 -30.69 -16.17 -11.76
N ALA A 269 -29.49 -15.96 -12.30
CA ALA A 269 -28.76 -17.00 -13.03
C ALA A 269 -27.97 -17.89 -12.06
N PRO A 270 -28.37 -19.17 -11.87
CA PRO A 270 -27.61 -20.08 -11.03
C PRO A 270 -26.28 -20.44 -11.71
N ARG A 271 -25.20 -20.40 -10.93
CA ARG A 271 -23.85 -20.76 -11.37
C ARG A 271 -23.32 -21.90 -10.54
N ARG A 272 -23.01 -23.01 -11.20
CA ARG A 272 -22.34 -24.16 -10.59
C ARG A 272 -21.01 -23.74 -9.98
N SER A 273 -20.68 -24.32 -8.83
CA SER A 273 -19.35 -24.17 -8.25
C SER A 273 -18.29 -24.57 -9.29
N PRO A 274 -17.26 -23.72 -9.53
CA PRO A 274 -16.20 -24.04 -10.49
C PRO A 274 -15.38 -25.26 -10.08
N PHE A 275 -15.56 -25.72 -8.84
CA PHE A 275 -14.90 -26.88 -8.26
C PHE A 275 -15.66 -28.20 -8.46
N LEU A 276 -16.89 -28.15 -9.00
CA LEU A 276 -17.64 -29.36 -9.37
C LEU A 276 -17.26 -29.81 -10.77
N ARG A 277 -16.61 -30.97 -10.85
CA ARG A 277 -16.31 -31.63 -12.12
C ARG A 277 -17.53 -32.43 -12.57
N GLN A 278 -17.85 -32.37 -13.87
CA GLN A 278 -18.96 -33.09 -14.45
C GLN A 278 -18.45 -34.26 -15.31
N GLU A 279 -18.99 -35.46 -15.09
CA GLU A 279 -18.79 -36.66 -15.91
C GLU A 279 -20.18 -37.20 -16.29
N GLY A 280 -20.68 -36.83 -17.46
CA GLY A 280 -22.07 -37.13 -17.84
C GLY A 280 -23.06 -36.52 -16.83
N ASN A 281 -23.82 -37.38 -16.14
CA ASN A 281 -24.76 -36.99 -15.08
C ASN A 281 -24.19 -37.11 -13.65
N VAL A 282 -22.88 -37.36 -13.52
CA VAL A 282 -22.21 -37.42 -12.23
C VAL A 282 -21.45 -36.13 -11.98
N PHE A 283 -21.69 -35.51 -10.82
CA PHE A 283 -21.00 -34.32 -10.37
C PHE A 283 -20.09 -34.66 -9.20
N ILE A 284 -18.83 -34.28 -9.31
CA ILE A 284 -17.76 -34.72 -8.39
C ILE A 284 -17.19 -33.48 -7.72
N ALA A 285 -17.35 -33.41 -6.39
CA ALA A 285 -16.79 -32.36 -5.56
C ALA A 285 -15.27 -32.53 -5.38
N PRO A 286 -14.54 -31.48 -4.94
CA PRO A 286 -13.09 -31.57 -4.71
C PRO A 286 -12.65 -32.69 -3.78
N GLY A 287 -13.48 -33.03 -2.78
CA GLY A 287 -13.23 -34.13 -1.85
C GLY A 287 -13.51 -35.53 -2.41
N GLY A 288 -13.83 -35.66 -3.71
CA GLY A 288 -14.15 -36.92 -4.36
C GLY A 288 -15.60 -37.40 -4.17
N GLN A 289 -16.40 -36.68 -3.38
CA GLN A 289 -17.83 -36.98 -3.21
C GLN A 289 -18.54 -36.92 -4.57
N ARG A 290 -19.22 -38.01 -4.92
CA ARG A 290 -19.97 -38.17 -6.16
C ARG A 290 -21.45 -37.90 -5.91
N MET A 291 -22.06 -37.11 -6.78
CA MET A 291 -23.49 -36.85 -6.82
C MET A 291 -24.01 -37.34 -8.17
N GLU A 292 -24.68 -38.49 -8.15
CA GLU A 292 -25.34 -39.04 -9.34
C GLU A 292 -26.73 -38.43 -9.46
N LEU A 293 -26.97 -37.75 -10.59
CA LEU A 293 -28.24 -37.11 -10.87
C LEU A 293 -29.00 -37.85 -11.96
N GLY A 294 -30.32 -37.79 -11.90
CA GLY A 294 -31.16 -38.23 -13.02
C GLY A 294 -30.94 -37.35 -14.25
N PRO A 295 -31.33 -37.79 -15.46
CA PRO A 295 -31.10 -37.04 -16.70
C PRO A 295 -31.60 -35.58 -16.65
N LEU A 296 -32.77 -35.35 -16.03
CA LEU A 296 -33.38 -34.04 -15.94
C LEU A 296 -32.63 -33.09 -14.99
N THR A 297 -32.34 -33.54 -13.75
CA THR A 297 -31.61 -32.73 -12.77
C THR A 297 -30.14 -32.55 -13.12
N GLY A 298 -29.54 -33.55 -13.79
CA GLY A 298 -28.21 -33.47 -14.36
C GLY A 298 -28.11 -32.43 -15.47
N ALA A 299 -29.07 -32.42 -16.41
CA ALA A 299 -29.15 -31.39 -17.45
C ALA A 299 -29.35 -29.98 -16.86
N LEU A 300 -30.21 -29.84 -15.85
CA LEU A 300 -30.42 -28.56 -15.16
C LEU A 300 -29.12 -28.04 -14.51
N LEU A 301 -28.43 -28.87 -13.71
CA LEU A 301 -27.18 -28.48 -13.06
C LEU A 301 -26.05 -28.23 -14.07
N ALA A 302 -26.03 -28.97 -15.19
CA ALA A 302 -25.08 -28.73 -16.27
C ALA A 302 -25.29 -27.35 -16.93
N ALA A 303 -26.55 -26.91 -17.03
CA ALA A 303 -26.91 -25.63 -17.63
C ALA A 303 -26.77 -24.44 -16.66
N CYS A 304 -26.49 -24.67 -15.37
CA CYS A 304 -26.21 -23.63 -14.38
C CYS A 304 -24.80 -23.03 -14.57
N ASP A 305 -24.59 -22.28 -15.64
CA ASP A 305 -23.31 -21.62 -15.97
C ASP A 305 -23.23 -20.16 -15.50
N GLY A 306 -24.31 -19.63 -14.91
CA GLY A 306 -24.42 -18.23 -14.48
C GLY A 306 -24.75 -17.25 -15.60
N THR A 307 -25.09 -17.71 -16.80
CA THR A 307 -25.42 -16.81 -17.93
C THR A 307 -26.91 -16.62 -18.15
N ARG A 308 -27.73 -17.62 -17.78
CA ARG A 308 -29.18 -17.63 -18.01
C ARG A 308 -29.97 -17.64 -16.70
N PRO A 309 -31.05 -16.85 -16.58
CA PRO A 309 -31.97 -16.92 -15.45
C PRO A 309 -32.54 -18.32 -15.24
N ALA A 310 -32.81 -18.69 -13.99
CA ALA A 310 -33.38 -20.00 -13.64
C ALA A 310 -34.69 -20.29 -14.40
N ARG A 311 -35.53 -19.28 -14.62
CA ARG A 311 -36.77 -19.40 -15.41
C ARG A 311 -36.51 -19.82 -16.85
N ASP A 312 -35.50 -19.25 -17.49
CA ASP A 312 -35.15 -19.59 -18.87
C ASP A 312 -34.51 -20.97 -18.97
N LEU A 313 -33.79 -21.40 -17.92
CA LEU A 313 -33.34 -22.78 -17.79
C LEU A 313 -34.52 -23.75 -17.71
N MET A 314 -35.55 -23.45 -16.91
CA MET A 314 -36.77 -24.28 -16.84
C MET A 314 -37.51 -24.32 -18.19
N ARG A 315 -37.68 -23.18 -18.86
CA ARG A 315 -38.27 -23.11 -20.21
C ARG A 315 -37.47 -23.93 -21.24
N GLY A 316 -36.15 -23.84 -21.21
CA GLY A 316 -35.27 -24.62 -22.09
C GLY A 316 -35.38 -26.13 -21.86
N LEU A 317 -35.51 -26.55 -20.59
CA LEU A 317 -35.75 -27.96 -20.25
C LEU A 317 -37.13 -28.44 -20.70
N ALA A 318 -38.18 -27.62 -20.55
CA ALA A 318 -39.52 -27.92 -21.04
C ALA A 318 -39.50 -28.15 -22.57
N ALA A 319 -38.89 -27.22 -23.31
CA ALA A 319 -38.74 -27.33 -24.76
C ALA A 319 -37.99 -28.62 -25.17
N ALA A 320 -36.92 -28.98 -24.46
CA ALA A 320 -36.16 -30.21 -24.71
C ALA A 320 -36.97 -31.50 -24.43
N LEU A 321 -37.98 -31.44 -23.55
CA LEU A 321 -38.89 -32.54 -23.24
C LEU A 321 -40.12 -32.60 -24.18
N GLY A 322 -40.25 -31.67 -25.13
CA GLY A 322 -41.34 -31.65 -26.11
C GLY A 322 -42.68 -31.14 -25.56
N GLY A 323 -42.68 -30.39 -24.45
CA GLY A 323 -43.90 -29.86 -23.85
C GLY A 323 -43.68 -29.21 -22.48
N GLU A 324 -44.76 -28.86 -21.79
CA GLU A 324 -44.68 -28.28 -20.44
C GLU A 324 -44.14 -29.30 -19.42
N ILE A 325 -43.37 -28.82 -18.44
CA ILE A 325 -42.96 -29.63 -17.29
C ILE A 325 -44.18 -29.75 -16.37
N PRO A 326 -44.60 -30.98 -15.98
CA PRO A 326 -45.68 -31.16 -15.03
C PRO A 326 -45.47 -30.34 -13.73
N PRO A 327 -46.51 -29.73 -13.14
CA PRO A 327 -46.36 -28.81 -12.01
C PRO A 327 -45.63 -29.40 -10.79
N ASP A 328 -45.84 -30.69 -10.51
CA ASP A 328 -45.14 -31.44 -9.45
C ASP A 328 -43.64 -31.56 -9.72
N LYS A 329 -43.26 -31.80 -10.98
CA LYS A 329 -41.86 -31.86 -11.41
C LYS A 329 -41.22 -30.49 -11.42
N GLU A 330 -41.94 -29.45 -11.85
CA GLU A 330 -41.42 -28.09 -11.82
C GLU A 330 -41.13 -27.64 -10.37
N ALA A 331 -42.06 -27.88 -9.45
CA ALA A 331 -41.86 -27.61 -8.02
C ALA A 331 -40.63 -28.35 -7.46
N PHE A 332 -40.44 -29.61 -7.84
CA PHE A 332 -39.24 -30.38 -7.49
C PHE A 332 -37.95 -29.74 -8.04
N LEU A 333 -37.92 -29.27 -9.30
CA LEU A 333 -36.73 -28.65 -9.88
C LEU A 333 -36.36 -27.32 -9.20
N TRP A 334 -37.35 -26.51 -8.80
CA TRP A 334 -37.11 -25.31 -7.99
C TRP A 334 -36.53 -25.65 -6.62
N SER A 335 -37.11 -26.64 -5.93
CA SER A 335 -36.58 -27.12 -4.64
C SER A 335 -35.16 -27.67 -4.79
N PHE A 336 -34.87 -28.36 -5.89
CA PHE A 336 -33.55 -28.90 -6.17
C PHE A 336 -32.50 -27.81 -6.33
N LEU A 337 -32.79 -26.72 -7.05
CA LEU A 337 -31.89 -25.55 -7.13
C LEU A 337 -31.68 -24.90 -5.77
N ALA A 338 -32.75 -24.76 -4.97
CA ALA A 338 -32.67 -24.21 -3.62
C ALA A 338 -31.77 -25.07 -2.71
N ASP A 339 -31.91 -26.39 -2.76
CA ASP A 339 -31.07 -27.33 -2.00
C ASP A 339 -29.60 -27.26 -2.41
N LEU A 340 -29.33 -27.19 -3.73
CA LEU A 340 -27.98 -27.04 -4.24
C LEU A 340 -27.36 -25.71 -3.80
N HIS A 341 -28.16 -24.64 -3.77
CA HIS A 341 -27.71 -23.34 -3.30
C HIS A 341 -27.38 -23.36 -1.81
N ALA A 342 -28.26 -23.94 -0.98
CA ALA A 342 -28.05 -24.10 0.46
C ALA A 342 -26.81 -24.94 0.78
N LYS A 343 -26.50 -25.94 -0.07
CA LYS A 343 -25.31 -26.80 0.05
C LYS A 343 -24.04 -26.18 -0.56
N GLY A 344 -24.11 -24.98 -1.15
CA GLY A 344 -22.98 -24.32 -1.80
C GLY A 344 -22.52 -24.98 -3.11
N ALA A 345 -23.31 -25.89 -3.68
CA ALA A 345 -23.03 -26.54 -4.96
C ALA A 345 -23.27 -25.58 -6.15
N ILE A 346 -24.17 -24.61 -5.97
CA ILE A 346 -24.37 -23.48 -6.87
C ILE A 346 -24.36 -22.16 -6.11
N ARG A 347 -23.89 -21.09 -6.76
CA ARG A 347 -24.20 -19.71 -6.37
C ARG A 347 -25.45 -19.29 -7.13
N TRP A 348 -26.47 -18.81 -6.43
CA TRP A 348 -27.73 -18.39 -7.03
C TRP A 348 -28.08 -16.98 -6.62
N GLY A 349 -27.58 -16.01 -7.40
CA GLY A 349 -27.61 -14.58 -7.14
C GLY A 349 -27.26 -13.81 -8.41
N PHE A 350 -27.18 -12.48 -8.33
CA PHE A 350 -26.75 -11.65 -9.46
C PHE A 350 -25.29 -11.92 -9.81
N GLN A 351 -25.01 -12.03 -11.11
CA GLN A 351 -23.67 -12.36 -11.62
C GLN A 351 -22.96 -11.07 -12.04
N ILE A 352 -22.37 -10.38 -11.07
CA ILE A 352 -21.69 -9.10 -11.27
C ILE A 352 -20.18 -9.34 -11.39
N PRO A 353 -19.54 -8.95 -12.49
CA PRO A 353 -18.09 -9.07 -12.66
C PRO A 353 -17.35 -7.98 -11.88
N LEU A 354 -16.08 -8.24 -11.56
CA LEU A 354 -15.19 -7.20 -11.07
C LEU A 354 -15.01 -6.14 -12.16
N SER A 355 -15.48 -4.92 -11.90
CA SER A 355 -15.39 -3.78 -12.81
C SER A 355 -15.39 -2.48 -12.00
N LEU A 356 -15.10 -1.34 -12.65
CA LEU A 356 -15.22 -0.01 -12.02
C LEU A 356 -16.68 0.46 -11.91
N THR A 357 -17.58 -0.11 -12.71
CA THR A 357 -19.00 0.28 -12.74
C THR A 357 -19.93 -0.93 -12.55
N PRO A 358 -19.79 -1.69 -11.45
CA PRO A 358 -20.59 -2.90 -11.21
C PRO A 358 -22.09 -2.62 -11.12
N GLU A 359 -22.48 -1.40 -10.76
CA GLU A 359 -23.86 -0.93 -10.74
C GLU A 359 -24.52 -0.95 -12.12
N ARG A 360 -23.75 -0.80 -13.20
CA ARG A 360 -24.29 -0.85 -14.57
C ARG A 360 -24.75 -2.25 -14.91
N THR A 361 -23.93 -3.25 -14.58
CA THR A 361 -24.29 -4.67 -14.76
C THR A 361 -25.46 -5.06 -13.87
N LEU A 362 -25.50 -4.62 -12.61
CA LEU A 362 -26.69 -4.85 -11.76
C LEU A 362 -27.94 -4.23 -12.38
N ARG A 363 -27.87 -3.00 -12.90
CA ARG A 363 -29.00 -2.35 -13.59
C ARG A 363 -29.48 -3.17 -14.79
N GLU A 364 -28.57 -3.63 -15.63
CA GLU A 364 -28.90 -4.47 -16.79
C GLU A 364 -29.62 -5.76 -16.37
N LEU A 365 -29.14 -6.42 -15.31
CA LEU A 365 -29.76 -7.63 -14.77
C LEU A 365 -31.16 -7.35 -14.18
N LEU A 366 -31.34 -6.22 -13.51
CA LEU A 366 -32.65 -5.81 -12.99
C LEU A 366 -33.63 -5.48 -14.11
N LEU A 367 -33.19 -4.80 -15.17
CA LEU A 367 -34.03 -4.46 -16.33
C LEU A 367 -34.53 -5.70 -17.08
N ALA A 368 -33.81 -6.82 -17.01
CA ALA A 368 -34.20 -8.10 -17.61
C ALA A 368 -35.33 -8.83 -16.85
N ILE A 369 -35.68 -8.39 -15.63
CA ILE A 369 -36.80 -8.96 -14.85
C ILE A 369 -38.11 -8.57 -15.55
N GLU A 370 -38.90 -9.53 -16.04
CA GLU A 370 -40.15 -9.20 -16.73
C GLU A 370 -41.25 -8.75 -15.75
N ASP A 371 -41.23 -9.23 -14.49
CA ASP A 371 -42.14 -8.80 -13.42
C ASP A 371 -41.94 -7.31 -13.10
N ALA A 372 -42.90 -6.48 -13.52
CA ALA A 372 -42.78 -5.03 -13.45
C ALA A 372 -42.72 -4.49 -12.01
N PRO A 373 -43.63 -4.85 -11.08
CA PRO A 373 -43.52 -4.44 -9.68
C PRO A 373 -42.19 -4.81 -9.03
N LEU A 374 -41.70 -6.03 -9.26
CA LEU A 374 -40.44 -6.51 -8.69
C LEU A 374 -39.24 -5.74 -9.25
N ARG A 375 -39.21 -5.53 -10.58
CA ARG A 375 -38.18 -4.76 -11.29
C ARG A 375 -38.14 -3.31 -10.79
N GLU A 376 -39.29 -2.64 -10.74
CA GLU A 376 -39.40 -1.24 -10.37
C GLU A 376 -38.97 -1.02 -8.91
N GLY A 377 -39.40 -1.88 -7.99
CA GLY A 377 -38.96 -1.83 -6.59
C GLY A 377 -37.45 -1.97 -6.44
N ALA A 378 -36.83 -2.90 -7.16
CA ALA A 378 -35.37 -3.08 -7.12
C ALA A 378 -34.60 -1.93 -7.78
N LEU A 379 -35.10 -1.37 -8.87
CA LEU A 379 -34.49 -0.22 -9.54
C LEU A 379 -34.52 1.03 -8.67
N VAL A 380 -35.59 1.27 -7.91
CA VAL A 380 -35.66 2.39 -6.95
C VAL A 380 -34.55 2.30 -5.90
N VAL A 381 -34.27 1.11 -5.38
CA VAL A 381 -33.19 0.89 -4.40
C VAL A 381 -31.83 1.23 -5.01
N LEU A 382 -31.57 0.79 -6.25
CA LEU A 382 -30.33 1.09 -6.95
C LEU A 382 -30.22 2.58 -7.30
N ASP A 383 -31.30 3.20 -7.79
CA ASP A 383 -31.33 4.61 -8.20
C ASP A 383 -31.10 5.57 -7.04
N ASP A 384 -31.62 5.27 -5.84
CA ASP A 384 -31.34 6.08 -4.65
C ASP A 384 -29.83 6.04 -4.31
N LEU A 385 -29.21 4.86 -4.35
CA LEU A 385 -27.75 4.73 -4.14
C LEU A 385 -26.94 5.48 -5.20
N LEU A 386 -27.32 5.37 -6.47
CA LEU A 386 -26.66 6.10 -7.56
C LEU A 386 -26.76 7.61 -7.36
N ALA A 387 -27.94 8.11 -6.99
CA ALA A 387 -28.14 9.52 -6.70
C ALA A 387 -27.26 10.01 -5.54
N LYS A 388 -27.06 9.18 -4.49
CA LYS A 388 -26.16 9.51 -3.37
C LYS A 388 -24.68 9.50 -3.79
N ARG A 389 -24.22 8.53 -4.58
CA ARG A 389 -22.86 8.55 -5.16
C ARG A 389 -22.66 9.79 -6.02
N ASP A 390 -23.62 10.14 -6.86
CA ASP A 390 -23.51 11.31 -7.73
C ASP A 390 -23.53 12.63 -6.93
N ALA A 391 -24.20 12.65 -5.77
CA ALA A 391 -24.11 13.77 -4.83
C ALA A 391 -22.70 13.88 -4.21
N VAL A 392 -22.06 12.77 -3.86
CA VAL A 392 -20.65 12.74 -3.42
C VAL A 392 -19.74 13.30 -4.51
N ALA A 393 -19.94 12.90 -5.77
CA ALA A 393 -19.18 13.44 -6.90
C ALA A 393 -19.38 14.95 -7.09
N ARG A 394 -20.62 15.45 -6.98
CA ARG A 394 -20.92 16.89 -7.09
C ARG A 394 -20.34 17.73 -5.96
N ALA A 395 -20.15 17.15 -4.77
CA ALA A 395 -19.57 17.83 -3.61
C ALA A 395 -18.04 18.03 -3.69
N ALA A 396 -17.43 17.62 -4.81
CA ALA A 396 -16.06 17.94 -5.21
C ALA A 396 -15.66 19.38 -4.86
N GLY A 397 -14.56 19.55 -4.12
CA GLY A 397 -14.07 20.88 -3.71
C GLY A 397 -14.79 21.52 -2.53
N HIS A 398 -15.86 20.90 -2.01
CA HIS A 398 -16.71 21.44 -0.95
C HIS A 398 -16.74 20.47 0.25
N PRO A 399 -15.79 20.55 1.19
CA PRO A 399 -15.60 19.56 2.27
C PRO A 399 -16.84 19.31 3.14
N GLU A 400 -17.63 20.35 3.39
CA GLU A 400 -18.83 20.25 4.24
C GLU A 400 -19.96 19.52 3.50
N GLU A 401 -20.17 19.84 2.23
CA GLU A 401 -21.11 19.11 1.37
C GLU A 401 -20.65 17.66 1.18
N LEU A 402 -19.35 17.41 1.02
CA LEU A 402 -18.78 16.08 0.87
C LEU A 402 -19.03 15.23 2.12
N GLY A 403 -18.81 15.79 3.31
CA GLY A 403 -19.09 15.12 4.58
C GLY A 403 -20.55 14.69 4.71
N HIS A 404 -21.49 15.57 4.36
CA HIS A 404 -22.92 15.25 4.36
C HIS A 404 -23.29 14.21 3.30
N ALA A 405 -22.78 14.34 2.08
CA ALA A 405 -23.08 13.42 0.98
C ALA A 405 -22.58 12.00 1.28
N LEU A 406 -21.39 11.86 1.89
CA LEU A 406 -20.87 10.57 2.36
C LEU A 406 -21.76 9.98 3.47
N ALA A 407 -22.21 10.79 4.42
CA ALA A 407 -23.11 10.35 5.49
C ALA A 407 -24.45 9.83 4.94
N ASP A 408 -25.03 10.57 3.99
CA ASP A 408 -26.28 10.20 3.35
C ASP A 408 -26.14 8.90 2.55
N LEU A 409 -25.02 8.73 1.85
CA LEU A 409 -24.69 7.50 1.13
C LEU A 409 -24.59 6.32 2.09
N GLU A 410 -23.85 6.47 3.19
CA GLU A 410 -23.69 5.43 4.22
C GLU A 410 -25.04 5.02 4.82
N ALA A 411 -25.88 5.99 5.19
CA ALA A 411 -27.21 5.73 5.74
C ALA A 411 -28.11 5.02 4.72
N THR A 412 -28.04 5.42 3.45
CA THR A 412 -28.80 4.81 2.36
C THR A 412 -28.36 3.38 2.10
N PHE A 413 -27.05 3.14 2.10
CA PHE A 413 -26.49 1.80 1.97
C PHE A 413 -26.90 0.86 3.11
N VAL A 414 -26.86 1.32 4.36
CA VAL A 414 -27.28 0.51 5.52
C VAL A 414 -28.75 0.10 5.38
N ARG A 415 -29.62 1.02 4.96
CA ARG A 415 -31.04 0.71 4.69
C ARG A 415 -31.21 -0.27 3.53
N ALA A 416 -30.52 -0.03 2.41
CA ALA A 416 -30.66 -0.81 1.18
C ALA A 416 -30.09 -2.23 1.28
N SER A 417 -28.96 -2.40 1.96
CA SER A 417 -28.27 -3.68 2.09
C SER A 417 -28.64 -4.48 3.34
N GLY A 418 -29.24 -3.83 4.34
CA GLY A 418 -29.51 -4.43 5.66
C GLY A 418 -28.25 -4.72 6.49
N ARG A 419 -27.07 -4.26 6.06
CA ARG A 419 -25.82 -4.46 6.80
C ARG A 419 -25.70 -3.50 7.99
N PRO A 420 -25.05 -3.91 9.10
CA PRO A 420 -24.94 -3.08 10.30
C PRO A 420 -23.94 -1.91 10.15
N SER A 421 -23.05 -1.95 9.15
CA SER A 421 -22.02 -0.94 8.94
C SER A 421 -21.82 -0.68 7.44
N ALA A 422 -21.50 0.58 7.12
CA ALA A 422 -21.07 1.04 5.81
C ALA A 422 -19.55 0.91 5.59
N THR A 423 -18.83 0.30 6.53
CA THR A 423 -17.40 0.01 6.42
C THR A 423 -17.10 -1.47 6.66
N ARG A 424 -15.99 -1.96 6.10
CA ARG A 424 -15.51 -3.33 6.30
C ARG A 424 -13.99 -3.42 6.44
N ALA A 425 -13.53 -4.59 6.89
CA ALA A 425 -12.12 -4.99 6.90
C ALA A 425 -11.21 -3.95 7.59
N GLU A 426 -11.60 -3.55 8.80
CA GLU A 426 -10.83 -2.59 9.60
C GLU A 426 -9.38 -3.07 9.81
N GLY A 427 -8.43 -2.16 9.64
CA GLY A 427 -6.99 -2.44 9.79
C GLY A 427 -6.32 -3.12 8.58
N GLN A 428 -7.06 -3.51 7.54
CA GLN A 428 -6.49 -4.14 6.34
C GLN A 428 -6.10 -3.10 5.26
N LEU A 429 -4.92 -3.26 4.67
CA LEU A 429 -4.45 -2.43 3.55
C LEU A 429 -5.11 -2.88 2.23
N TYR A 430 -5.48 -1.93 1.37
CA TYR A 430 -6.09 -2.18 0.05
C TYR A 430 -7.40 -3.01 0.06
N ALA A 431 -8.18 -2.91 1.13
CA ALA A 431 -9.40 -3.72 1.30
C ALA A 431 -10.69 -3.08 0.77
N GLY A 432 -10.62 -1.86 0.22
CA GLY A 432 -11.79 -1.08 -0.18
C GLY A 432 -12.76 -0.91 0.98
N ARG A 433 -12.37 -0.12 2.00
CA ARG A 433 -13.03 -0.10 3.32
C ARG A 433 -14.33 0.70 3.31
N THR A 434 -14.43 1.73 2.47
CA THR A 434 -15.59 2.63 2.32
C THR A 434 -16.51 2.15 1.20
N LEU A 435 -17.61 2.86 0.96
CA LEU A 435 -18.59 2.48 -0.07
C LEU A 435 -18.19 2.93 -1.48
N VAL A 436 -17.46 4.04 -1.55
CA VAL A 436 -17.00 4.66 -2.79
C VAL A 436 -15.54 5.05 -2.66
N PHE A 437 -14.89 5.18 -3.80
CA PHE A 437 -13.55 5.74 -3.94
C PHE A 437 -13.52 6.76 -5.08
N GLU A 438 -12.58 7.69 -4.99
CA GLU A 438 -12.31 8.66 -6.05
C GLU A 438 -11.05 8.24 -6.81
N ASP A 439 -11.16 8.18 -8.14
CA ASP A 439 -10.02 8.05 -9.05
C ASP A 439 -9.84 9.34 -9.85
N CYS A 440 -8.61 9.81 -9.93
CA CYS A 440 -8.27 11.11 -10.47
C CYS A 440 -7.11 11.00 -11.44
N ARG A 441 -7.29 11.53 -12.65
CA ARG A 441 -6.24 11.63 -13.65
C ARG A 441 -5.56 12.99 -13.58
N ARG A 442 -4.24 13.02 -13.46
CA ARG A 442 -3.44 14.24 -13.48
C ARG A 442 -3.60 14.94 -14.83
N ASP A 443 -3.77 16.27 -14.81
CA ASP A 443 -3.67 17.08 -16.01
C ASP A 443 -2.20 17.38 -16.35
N LEU A 444 -1.57 16.41 -17.01
CA LEU A 444 -0.14 16.44 -17.30
C LEU A 444 0.17 15.69 -18.59
N GLY A 445 0.72 16.39 -19.57
CA GLY A 445 1.50 15.79 -20.64
C GLY A 445 2.94 15.56 -20.18
N LEU A 446 3.39 14.31 -20.16
CA LEU A 446 4.79 13.97 -19.87
C LEU A 446 5.38 13.11 -20.98
N GLN A 447 6.47 13.56 -21.57
CA GLN A 447 7.28 12.77 -22.49
C GLN A 447 8.68 12.57 -21.91
N LEU A 448 9.14 11.34 -21.96
CA LEU A 448 10.46 10.92 -21.52
C LEU A 448 11.21 10.49 -22.79
N GLY A 449 11.99 11.40 -23.36
CA GLY A 449 12.57 11.24 -24.69
C GLY A 449 13.70 10.22 -24.73
N ALA A 450 14.31 10.09 -25.92
CA ALA A 450 15.37 9.10 -26.16
C ALA A 450 16.58 9.30 -25.24
N GLY A 451 16.93 10.55 -24.90
CA GLY A 451 18.02 10.86 -23.98
C GLY A 451 17.81 10.32 -22.56
N PHE A 452 16.59 10.44 -22.03
CA PHE A 452 16.25 9.88 -20.71
C PHE A 452 16.37 8.36 -20.71
N LEU A 453 15.84 7.71 -21.76
CA LEU A 453 15.89 6.27 -21.88
C LEU A 453 17.34 5.78 -22.04
N ALA A 454 18.19 6.52 -22.77
CA ALA A 454 19.60 6.21 -22.93
C ALA A 454 20.39 6.32 -21.61
N GLU A 455 20.03 7.25 -20.72
CA GLU A 455 20.64 7.38 -19.39
C GLU A 455 20.18 6.27 -18.43
N LEU A 456 18.90 5.90 -18.48
CA LEU A 456 18.32 4.85 -17.62
C LEU A 456 18.77 3.43 -18.03
N ALA A 457 18.91 3.20 -19.34
CA ALA A 457 19.07 1.87 -19.92
C ALA A 457 20.25 1.06 -19.39
N PRO A 458 21.48 1.60 -19.25
CA PRO A 458 22.63 0.83 -18.77
C PRO A 458 22.41 0.27 -17.37
N ALA A 459 21.93 1.09 -16.43
CA ALA A 459 21.69 0.66 -15.06
C ALA A 459 20.49 -0.31 -14.96
N LEU A 460 19.38 0.00 -15.64
CA LEU A 460 18.18 -0.83 -15.62
C LEU A 460 18.46 -2.22 -16.22
N SER A 461 19.24 -2.31 -17.30
CA SER A 461 19.57 -3.59 -17.94
C SER A 461 20.30 -4.55 -17.00
N LEU A 462 21.20 -4.05 -16.15
CA LEU A 462 21.89 -4.88 -15.14
C LEU A 462 20.90 -5.49 -14.13
N VAL A 463 19.93 -4.69 -13.68
CA VAL A 463 18.89 -5.14 -12.75
C VAL A 463 17.97 -6.16 -13.41
N LEU A 464 17.58 -5.92 -14.67
CA LEU A 464 16.73 -6.82 -15.44
C LEU A 464 17.41 -8.16 -15.72
N ASP A 465 18.73 -8.20 -15.93
CA ASP A 465 19.47 -9.46 -16.06
C ASP A 465 19.44 -10.27 -14.76
N GLY A 466 19.59 -9.60 -13.61
CA GLY A 466 19.39 -10.23 -12.30
C GLY A 466 17.99 -10.82 -12.13
N ALA A 467 16.96 -10.09 -12.57
CA ALA A 467 15.57 -10.58 -12.54
C ALA A 467 15.36 -11.75 -13.52
N ARG A 468 15.95 -11.71 -14.72
CA ARG A 468 15.92 -12.81 -15.69
C ARG A 468 16.53 -14.08 -15.09
N TRP A 469 17.73 -13.96 -14.52
CA TRP A 469 18.41 -15.06 -13.85
C TRP A 469 17.57 -15.62 -12.70
N PHE A 470 17.05 -14.75 -11.83
CA PHE A 470 16.26 -15.16 -10.67
C PHE A 470 15.00 -15.92 -11.10
N THR A 471 14.26 -15.37 -12.05
CA THR A 471 13.00 -15.98 -12.50
C THR A 471 13.22 -17.29 -13.24
N HIS A 472 14.29 -17.41 -14.03
CA HIS A 472 14.67 -18.67 -14.68
C HIS A 472 14.89 -19.80 -13.66
N HIS A 473 15.67 -19.53 -12.61
CA HIS A 473 15.97 -20.53 -11.59
C HIS A 473 14.75 -20.83 -10.71
N LEU A 474 13.92 -19.82 -10.45
CA LEU A 474 12.66 -19.99 -9.75
C LEU A 474 11.72 -20.93 -10.53
N GLU A 475 11.60 -20.75 -11.85
CA GLU A 475 10.80 -21.65 -12.71
C GLU A 475 11.34 -23.08 -12.69
N ALA A 476 12.67 -23.26 -12.80
CA ALA A 476 13.28 -24.58 -12.78
C ALA A 476 12.99 -25.33 -11.47
N ASP A 477 13.11 -24.64 -10.33
CA ASP A 477 12.79 -25.20 -9.02
C ASP A 477 11.30 -25.55 -8.89
N HIS A 478 10.41 -24.65 -9.34
CA HIS A 478 8.97 -24.89 -9.28
C HIS A 478 8.56 -26.03 -10.21
N ARG A 479 9.12 -26.10 -11.42
CA ARG A 479 8.87 -27.16 -12.40
C ARG A 479 9.25 -28.52 -11.83
N ARG A 480 10.38 -28.63 -11.12
CA ARG A 480 10.74 -29.88 -10.43
C ARG A 480 9.68 -30.29 -9.41
N VAL A 481 9.26 -29.38 -8.52
CA VAL A 481 8.20 -29.65 -7.53
C VAL A 481 6.90 -30.08 -8.20
N PHE A 482 6.55 -29.45 -9.33
CA PHE A 482 5.39 -29.80 -10.12
C PHE A 482 5.50 -31.20 -10.73
N LEU A 483 6.64 -31.56 -11.31
CA LEU A 483 6.86 -32.89 -11.88
C LEU A 483 6.84 -33.99 -10.82
N GLU A 484 7.48 -33.76 -9.66
CA GLU A 484 7.47 -34.70 -8.52
C GLU A 484 6.05 -34.89 -7.98
N THR A 485 5.32 -33.78 -7.78
CA THR A 485 3.92 -33.82 -7.30
C THR A 485 3.00 -34.52 -8.31
N HIS A 486 3.19 -34.26 -9.60
CA HIS A 486 2.43 -34.92 -10.66
C HIS A 486 2.72 -36.42 -10.66
N ALA A 487 3.99 -36.84 -10.64
CA ALA A 487 4.38 -38.25 -10.65
C ALA A 487 3.80 -39.02 -9.45
N GLU A 488 3.87 -38.44 -8.25
CA GLU A 488 3.28 -39.03 -7.04
C GLU A 488 1.76 -39.22 -7.15
N LEU A 489 1.05 -38.16 -7.55
CA LEU A 489 -0.41 -38.20 -7.66
C LEU A 489 -0.87 -39.11 -8.81
N SER A 490 -0.13 -39.13 -9.92
CA SER A 490 -0.36 -40.05 -11.03
C SER A 490 -0.18 -41.50 -10.62
N ALA A 491 0.87 -41.82 -9.86
CA ALA A 491 1.09 -43.16 -9.32
C ALA A 491 -0.02 -43.59 -8.35
N GLN A 492 -0.48 -42.69 -7.47
CA GLN A 492 -1.58 -42.97 -6.53
C GLN A 492 -2.92 -43.17 -7.25
N ALA A 493 -3.19 -42.40 -8.30
CA ALA A 493 -4.43 -42.47 -9.07
C ALA A 493 -4.43 -43.57 -10.15
N GLY A 494 -3.26 -44.13 -10.49
CA GLY A 494 -3.10 -45.04 -11.62
C GLY A 494 -3.38 -44.38 -12.98
N SER A 495 -3.23 -43.06 -13.09
CA SER A 495 -3.55 -42.27 -14.30
C SER A 495 -2.55 -41.12 -14.51
N ALA A 496 -2.23 -40.83 -15.78
CA ALA A 496 -1.45 -39.64 -16.13
C ALA A 496 -2.24 -38.33 -15.94
N GLU A 497 -3.57 -38.41 -15.89
CA GLU A 497 -4.45 -37.28 -15.61
C GLU A 497 -4.59 -37.06 -14.10
N VAL A 498 -4.11 -35.91 -13.62
CA VAL A 498 -4.19 -35.54 -12.21
C VAL A 498 -5.19 -34.41 -12.02
N ASN A 499 -6.06 -34.53 -11.01
CA ASN A 499 -6.99 -33.49 -10.65
C ASN A 499 -6.25 -32.20 -10.24
N LEU A 500 -6.53 -31.08 -10.93
CA LEU A 500 -5.84 -29.80 -10.70
C LEU A 500 -5.97 -29.30 -9.26
N ILE A 501 -7.10 -29.52 -8.58
CA ILE A 501 -7.29 -29.07 -7.20
C ILE A 501 -6.43 -29.89 -6.25
N ALA A 502 -6.41 -31.21 -6.39
CA ALA A 502 -5.53 -32.08 -5.61
C ALA A 502 -4.05 -31.74 -5.86
N PHE A 503 -3.67 -31.56 -7.13
CA PHE A 503 -2.34 -31.13 -7.53
C PHE A 503 -1.96 -29.80 -6.87
N THR A 504 -2.81 -28.79 -6.98
CA THR A 504 -2.55 -27.45 -6.43
C THR A 504 -2.45 -27.50 -4.91
N GLN A 505 -3.27 -28.28 -4.22
CA GLN A 505 -3.22 -28.43 -2.77
C GLN A 505 -1.90 -29.03 -2.27
N VAL A 506 -1.29 -29.95 -3.02
CA VAL A 506 0.01 -30.54 -2.68
C VAL A 506 1.14 -29.63 -3.13
N ALA A 507 1.14 -29.22 -4.40
CA ALA A 507 2.18 -28.39 -5.00
C ALA A 507 2.33 -27.04 -4.28
N MET A 508 1.23 -26.33 -4.00
CA MET A 508 1.31 -25.03 -3.32
C MET A 508 1.84 -25.16 -1.90
N ARG A 509 1.51 -26.22 -1.15
CA ARG A 509 2.10 -26.41 0.19
C ARG A 509 3.61 -26.62 0.13
N ARG A 510 4.10 -27.32 -0.90
CA ARG A 510 5.53 -27.51 -1.14
C ARG A 510 6.21 -26.20 -1.57
N LEU A 511 5.54 -25.39 -2.38
CA LEU A 511 6.07 -24.11 -2.89
C LEU A 511 6.02 -22.95 -1.88
N VAL A 512 5.00 -22.88 -1.03
CA VAL A 512 4.82 -21.83 -0.01
C VAL A 512 5.76 -22.03 1.18
N ASN A 513 6.51 -23.14 1.22
CA ASN A 513 7.58 -23.30 2.20
C ASN A 513 8.71 -22.29 1.93
N ALA A 514 8.85 -21.32 2.84
CA ALA A 514 9.83 -20.23 2.76
C ALA A 514 11.27 -20.69 2.49
N ALA A 515 11.63 -21.91 2.90
CA ALA A 515 12.97 -22.46 2.71
C ALA A 515 13.39 -22.58 1.23
N THR A 516 12.45 -22.82 0.32
CA THR A 516 12.75 -23.00 -1.11
C THR A 516 13.14 -21.67 -1.78
N HIS A 517 12.46 -20.57 -1.45
CA HIS A 517 12.77 -19.26 -2.03
C HIS A 517 13.93 -18.56 -1.32
N GLU A 518 14.15 -18.86 -0.04
CA GLU A 518 15.20 -18.22 0.75
C GLU A 518 16.60 -18.50 0.20
N ARG A 519 16.88 -19.73 -0.23
CA ARG A 519 18.16 -20.08 -0.86
C ARG A 519 18.42 -19.28 -2.13
N LEU A 520 17.42 -19.16 -3.01
CA LEU A 520 17.56 -18.43 -4.26
C LEU A 520 17.70 -16.92 -4.01
N ARG A 521 17.01 -16.39 -3.00
CA ARG A 521 17.15 -15.00 -2.54
C ARG A 521 18.56 -14.72 -2.01
N GLN A 522 19.10 -15.62 -1.19
CA GLN A 522 20.48 -15.53 -0.69
C GLN A 522 21.49 -15.59 -1.83
N GLU A 523 21.29 -16.46 -2.81
CA GLU A 523 22.17 -16.55 -3.98
C GLU A 523 22.10 -15.28 -4.86
N LEU A 524 20.90 -14.72 -5.06
CA LEU A 524 20.74 -13.43 -5.74
C LEU A 524 21.51 -12.31 -5.01
N GLN A 525 21.41 -12.26 -3.68
CA GLN A 525 22.15 -11.30 -2.86
C GLN A 525 23.66 -11.53 -2.93
N ALA A 526 24.12 -12.78 -2.89
CA ALA A 526 25.52 -13.13 -3.00
C ALA A 526 26.11 -12.75 -4.37
N ARG A 527 25.35 -12.94 -5.46
CA ARG A 527 25.72 -12.49 -6.82
C ARG A 527 25.86 -10.97 -6.87
N TRP A 528 24.89 -10.22 -6.36
CA TRP A 528 25.00 -8.77 -6.29
C TRP A 528 26.15 -8.30 -5.42
N ALA A 529 26.41 -8.96 -4.28
CA ALA A 529 27.56 -8.66 -3.43
C ALA A 529 28.89 -8.88 -4.17
N ARG A 530 28.99 -9.90 -5.02
CA ARG A 530 30.17 -10.11 -5.89
C ARG A 530 30.28 -9.06 -6.99
N VAL A 531 29.17 -8.70 -7.64
CA VAL A 531 29.14 -7.67 -8.69
C VAL A 531 29.55 -6.30 -8.14
N LEU A 532 29.04 -5.93 -6.96
CA LEU A 532 29.25 -4.61 -6.37
C LEU A 532 30.51 -4.52 -5.50
N ALA A 533 31.01 -5.64 -4.98
CA ALA A 533 32.21 -5.70 -4.12
C ALA A 533 32.23 -4.59 -3.04
N LEU A 534 31.16 -4.52 -2.24
CA LEU A 534 30.91 -3.39 -1.32
C LEU A 534 32.03 -3.22 -0.27
N PRO A 535 32.65 -2.03 -0.14
CA PRO A 535 33.63 -1.74 0.90
C PRO A 535 33.01 -1.72 2.31
N PRO A 536 33.72 -2.23 3.33
CA PRO A 536 33.21 -2.30 4.69
C PRO A 536 33.05 -0.90 5.31
N GLY A 537 31.94 -0.68 6.01
CA GLY A 537 31.65 0.57 6.71
C GLY A 537 31.09 1.69 5.82
N GLU A 538 31.11 1.54 4.50
CA GLU A 538 30.57 2.53 3.59
C GLU A 538 29.04 2.46 3.52
N ARG A 539 28.40 3.62 3.67
CA ARG A 539 26.92 3.75 3.58
C ARG A 539 26.45 4.12 2.18
N ARG A 540 27.35 4.59 1.32
CA ARG A 540 27.05 5.03 -0.05
C ARG A 540 28.23 4.72 -0.95
N VAL A 541 27.96 4.10 -2.09
CA VAL A 541 28.95 3.76 -3.11
C VAL A 541 28.43 4.18 -4.48
N HIS A 542 29.34 4.45 -5.40
CA HIS A 542 29.03 4.90 -6.76
C HIS A 542 29.76 4.01 -7.76
N PHE A 543 29.03 3.53 -8.77
CA PHE A 543 29.56 2.69 -9.84
C PHE A 543 29.10 3.21 -11.18
N ARG A 544 29.91 3.01 -12.22
CA ARG A 544 29.48 3.20 -13.60
C ARG A 544 28.95 1.87 -14.12
N SER A 545 27.82 1.89 -14.84
CA SER A 545 27.21 0.65 -15.34
C SER A 545 28.14 -0.13 -16.29
N GLU A 546 28.98 0.57 -17.05
CA GLU A 546 29.98 -0.05 -17.94
C GLU A 546 31.02 -0.88 -17.18
N ASP A 547 31.43 -0.43 -15.99
CA ASP A 547 32.41 -1.14 -15.16
C ASP A 547 31.81 -2.42 -14.55
N LEU A 548 30.50 -2.40 -14.24
CA LEU A 548 29.78 -3.55 -13.69
C LEU A 548 29.35 -4.57 -14.74
N ARG A 549 29.15 -4.14 -16.00
CA ARG A 549 28.54 -4.93 -17.07
C ARG A 549 29.23 -6.29 -17.29
N PRO A 550 30.56 -6.40 -17.45
CA PRO A 550 31.21 -7.69 -17.70
C PRO A 550 30.97 -8.70 -16.57
N LEU A 551 30.97 -8.22 -15.32
CA LEU A 551 30.75 -9.06 -14.15
C LEU A 551 29.27 -9.44 -14.01
N ALA A 552 28.36 -8.50 -14.25
CA ALA A 552 26.93 -8.78 -14.27
C ALA A 552 26.54 -9.78 -15.38
N ASP A 553 27.13 -9.69 -16.57
CA ASP A 553 26.92 -10.68 -17.65
C ASP A 553 27.30 -12.09 -17.22
N ARG A 554 28.42 -12.21 -16.52
CA ARG A 554 28.91 -13.50 -16.03
C ARG A 554 28.03 -14.02 -14.88
N GLU A 555 27.74 -13.19 -13.89
CA GLU A 555 27.00 -13.58 -12.69
C GLU A 555 25.50 -13.78 -12.97
N PHE A 556 24.92 -13.13 -13.97
CA PHE A 556 23.49 -13.22 -14.29
C PHE A 556 23.20 -13.85 -15.66
N ALA A 557 24.15 -14.61 -16.21
CA ALA A 557 23.91 -15.41 -17.40
C ALA A 557 22.73 -16.39 -17.18
N ALA A 558 21.72 -16.28 -18.04
CA ALA A 558 20.54 -17.15 -17.99
C ALA A 558 20.00 -17.42 -19.42
N PRO A 559 19.65 -18.67 -19.77
CA PRO A 559 19.15 -19.01 -21.10
C PRO A 559 17.88 -18.24 -21.48
N GLY A 560 16.96 -18.11 -20.52
CA GLY A 560 15.61 -17.61 -20.72
C GLY A 560 15.14 -16.79 -19.52
N PRO A 561 14.05 -16.02 -19.62
CA PRO A 561 13.26 -15.68 -18.46
C PRO A 561 12.49 -16.94 -17.98
N GLY A 562 12.06 -16.97 -16.71
CA GLY A 562 11.28 -18.08 -16.15
C GLY A 562 9.79 -18.10 -16.54
N TRP A 563 9.34 -17.22 -17.44
CA TRP A 563 7.94 -17.08 -17.81
C TRP A 563 7.84 -17.17 -19.34
N GLN A 564 6.88 -17.94 -19.85
CA GLN A 564 6.73 -18.18 -21.30
C GLN A 564 6.31 -16.94 -22.12
N LYS A 565 5.98 -15.81 -21.49
CA LYS A 565 5.53 -14.55 -22.13
C LYS A 565 6.31 -13.33 -21.62
N ALA A 566 7.63 -13.39 -21.58
CA ALA A 566 8.48 -12.24 -21.26
C ALA A 566 9.30 -11.81 -22.47
#